data_AF-A0A2K3LXK9-F1
#
_entry.id   AF-A0A2K3LXK9-F1
#
_cell.length_a   1.000
_cell.length_b   1.000
_cell.length_c   1.000
_cell.angle_alpha   90.00
_cell.angle_beta   90.00
_cell.angle_gamma   90.00
#
_symmetry.space_group_name_H-M   'P 1'
#
loop_
_entity.id
_entity.type
_entity.pdbx_description
1 polymer ?
#
loop_
_entity_poly.entity_id
_entity_poly.type
_entity_poly.pdbx_seq_one_letter_code
_entity_poly.pdbx_strand_id
1 'polypeptide(L)'
;MPKFMHSYIEGIIDVEGDSNCGYRVIALDSRNNENDFEAIKVDMINELRLHMDDYLKLYGGEERLAYVREALLPPKRKSRHGVVLMEKWLTFPDMGHIVASILGRVVVKLTKHGASETFFSLRGIPPADPSSHIL
;
A
#
# COMPACT_ATOMS: atom_id res chain seq x y z
N MET A 1 8.40 -6.87 -16.11
CA MET A 1 7.46 -7.96 -16.39
C MET A 1 7.96 -8.88 -17.50
N PRO A 2 7.81 -10.20 -17.33
CA PRO A 2 7.89 -11.18 -18.41
C PRO A 2 6.94 -10.82 -19.57
N LYS A 3 7.35 -11.08 -20.81
CA LYS A 3 6.57 -10.71 -22.02
C LYS A 3 5.19 -11.36 -22.07
N PHE A 4 5.06 -12.60 -21.60
CA PHE A 4 3.77 -13.29 -21.62
C PHE A 4 2.69 -12.57 -20.78
N MET A 5 3.11 -11.84 -19.73
CA MET A 5 2.18 -11.08 -18.90
C MET A 5 1.63 -9.83 -19.60
N HIS A 6 2.31 -9.32 -20.63
CA HIS A 6 1.94 -8.05 -21.28
C HIS A 6 0.55 -8.11 -21.89
N SER A 7 0.11 -9.29 -22.35
CA SER A 7 -1.24 -9.49 -22.89
C SER A 7 -2.37 -9.30 -21.87
N TYR A 8 -2.07 -9.33 -20.57
CA TYR A 8 -3.04 -9.13 -19.49
C TYR A 8 -2.98 -7.72 -18.88
N ILE A 9 -2.18 -6.81 -19.43
CA ILE A 9 -2.01 -5.44 -18.93
C ILE A 9 -2.72 -4.49 -19.87
N GLU A 10 -3.77 -3.85 -19.38
CA GLU A 10 -4.54 -2.87 -20.16
C GLU A 10 -3.80 -1.53 -20.30
N GLY A 11 -3.00 -1.16 -19.29
CA GLY A 11 -2.25 0.08 -19.28
C GLY A 11 -1.16 0.11 -18.21
N ILE A 12 -0.17 0.98 -18.41
CA ILE A 12 0.87 1.29 -17.44
C ILE A 12 0.89 2.81 -17.28
N ILE A 13 0.82 3.28 -16.04
CA ILE A 13 0.88 4.69 -15.71
C ILE A 13 2.06 4.88 -14.76
N ASP A 14 2.96 5.79 -15.14
CA ASP A 14 4.08 6.21 -14.32
C ASP A 14 3.65 7.43 -13.49
N VAL A 15 3.79 7.32 -12.17
CA VAL A 15 3.63 8.45 -11.23
C VAL A 15 4.96 9.16 -11.02
N GLU A 16 4.92 10.32 -10.36
CA GLU A 16 6.13 11.05 -9.99
C GLU A 16 7.12 10.15 -9.19
N GLY A 17 8.37 10.11 -9.65
CA GLY A 17 9.44 9.22 -9.18
C GLY A 17 10.12 9.67 -7.88
N ASP A 18 9.35 10.20 -6.93
CA ASP A 18 9.87 10.67 -5.64
C ASP A 18 9.77 9.59 -4.54
N SER A 19 10.19 9.94 -3.32
CA SER A 19 10.12 9.05 -2.15
C SER A 19 8.69 8.67 -1.71
N ASN A 20 7.66 9.20 -2.37
CA ASN A 20 6.25 8.90 -2.10
C ASN A 20 5.58 8.12 -3.25
N CYS A 21 6.32 7.70 -4.28
CA CYS A 21 5.78 7.05 -5.48
C CYS A 21 4.80 5.90 -5.17
N GLY A 22 5.09 5.06 -4.18
CA GLY A 22 4.17 3.99 -3.76
C GLY A 22 2.81 4.51 -3.27
N TYR A 23 2.81 5.59 -2.48
CA TYR A 23 1.57 6.23 -2.01
C TYR A 23 0.87 6.99 -3.14
N ARG A 24 1.62 7.58 -4.06
CA ARG A 24 1.11 8.28 -5.25
C ARG A 24 0.34 7.34 -6.18
N VAL A 25 0.84 6.12 -6.41
CA VAL A 25 0.13 5.08 -7.18
C VAL A 25 -1.23 4.80 -6.55
N ILE A 26 -1.28 4.64 -5.22
CA ILE A 26 -2.53 4.35 -4.50
C ILE A 26 -3.49 5.54 -4.56
N ALA A 27 -2.97 6.77 -4.44
CA ALA A 27 -3.78 7.99 -4.56
C ALA A 27 -4.35 8.16 -5.97
N LEU A 28 -3.55 7.87 -6.99
CA LEU A 28 -4.01 7.91 -8.38
C LEU A 28 -5.12 6.88 -8.63
N ASP A 29 -4.95 5.62 -8.20
CA ASP A 29 -5.97 4.57 -8.36
C ASP A 29 -7.28 4.89 -7.63
N SER A 30 -7.20 5.31 -6.36
CA SER A 30 -8.38 5.47 -5.50
C SER A 30 -9.05 6.84 -5.60
N ARG A 31 -8.31 7.89 -5.98
CA ARG A 31 -8.79 9.29 -5.94
C ARG A 31 -8.57 10.04 -7.26
N ASN A 32 -8.02 9.37 -8.28
CA ASN A 32 -7.70 9.97 -9.58
C ASN A 32 -6.80 11.23 -9.47
N ASN A 33 -5.94 11.28 -8.45
CA ASN A 33 -5.01 12.37 -8.22
C ASN A 33 -3.80 11.88 -7.40
N GLU A 34 -2.65 11.75 -8.06
CA GLU A 34 -1.43 11.27 -7.39
C GLU A 34 -0.94 12.20 -6.25
N ASN A 35 -1.33 13.47 -6.26
CA ASN A 35 -0.91 14.45 -5.25
C ASN A 35 -1.66 14.31 -3.92
N ASP A 36 -2.69 13.45 -3.85
CA ASP A 36 -3.41 13.13 -2.62
C ASP A 36 -2.72 12.03 -1.79
N PHE A 37 -1.43 11.75 -2.04
CA PHE A 37 -0.66 10.71 -1.35
C PHE A 37 -0.59 10.90 0.18
N GLU A 38 -0.70 12.13 0.69
CA GLU A 38 -0.76 12.38 2.14
C GLU A 38 -2.06 11.85 2.74
N ALA A 39 -3.17 11.96 2.02
CA ALA A 39 -4.45 11.43 2.47
C ALA A 39 -4.43 9.89 2.52
N ILE A 40 -3.71 9.23 1.60
CA ILE A 40 -3.48 7.78 1.68
C ILE A 40 -2.76 7.39 2.97
N LYS A 41 -1.73 8.14 3.38
CA LYS A 41 -1.04 7.88 4.66
C LYS A 41 -1.98 8.03 5.86
N VAL A 42 -2.88 9.02 5.81
CA VAL A 42 -3.91 9.21 6.85
C VAL A 42 -4.88 8.03 6.89
N ASP A 43 -5.34 7.54 5.73
CA ASP A 43 -6.22 6.37 5.65
C ASP A 43 -5.53 5.12 6.22
N MET A 44 -4.25 4.90 5.88
CA MET A 44 -3.46 3.80 6.41
C MET A 44 -3.27 3.87 7.93
N ILE A 45 -3.03 5.07 8.49
CA ILE A 45 -2.94 5.28 9.94
C ILE A 45 -4.29 4.98 10.61
N ASN A 46 -5.40 5.41 9.98
CA ASN A 46 -6.74 5.15 10.51
C ASN A 46 -7.07 3.66 10.50
N GLU A 47 -6.74 2.94 9.44
CA GLU A 47 -6.89 1.49 9.34
C GLU A 47 -6.11 0.76 10.46
N LEU A 48 -4.83 1.12 10.65
CA LEU A 48 -4.02 0.57 11.76
C LEU A 48 -4.62 0.88 13.13
N ARG A 49 -5.13 2.09 13.33
CA ARG A 49 -5.71 2.53 14.61
C ARG A 49 -7.03 1.83 14.93
N LEU A 50 -7.90 1.67 13.93
CA LEU A 50 -9.22 1.07 14.10
C LEU A 50 -9.15 -0.44 14.31
N HIS A 51 -8.11 -1.08 13.77
CA HIS A 51 -7.97 -2.54 13.78
C HIS A 51 -6.63 -3.00 14.37
N MET A 52 -6.16 -2.29 15.39
CA MET A 52 -4.85 -2.49 16.01
C MET A 52 -4.58 -3.95 16.40
N ASP A 53 -5.56 -4.63 16.98
CA ASP A 53 -5.41 -6.02 17.45
C ASP A 53 -5.13 -7.01 16.32
N ASP A 54 -5.69 -6.78 15.13
CA ASP A 54 -5.46 -7.63 13.96
C ASP A 54 -4.03 -7.44 13.43
N TYR A 55 -3.58 -6.18 13.35
CA TYR A 55 -2.23 -5.88 12.91
C TYR A 55 -1.17 -6.28 13.93
N LEU A 56 -1.45 -6.20 15.23
CA LEU A 56 -0.58 -6.75 16.27
C LEU A 56 -0.35 -8.26 16.08
N LYS A 57 -1.41 -9.01 15.78
CA LYS A 57 -1.31 -10.45 15.48
C LYS A 57 -0.53 -10.69 14.19
N LEU A 58 -0.83 -9.92 13.13
CA LEU A 58 -0.15 -10.03 11.84
C LEU A 58 1.37 -9.80 11.97
N TYR A 59 1.76 -8.76 12.73
CA TYR A 59 3.16 -8.37 12.89
C TYR A 59 3.89 -9.12 14.00
N GLY A 60 3.17 -9.83 14.87
CA GLY A 60 3.75 -10.60 15.97
C GLY A 60 4.30 -9.75 17.12
N GLY A 61 3.95 -8.45 17.19
CA GLY A 61 4.37 -7.58 18.29
C GLY A 61 4.20 -6.08 18.06
N GLU A 62 4.29 -5.31 19.14
CA GLU A 62 4.13 -3.85 19.13
C GLU A 62 5.29 -3.12 18.43
N GLU A 63 6.51 -3.66 18.50
CA GLU A 63 7.70 -3.02 17.92
C GLU A 63 7.53 -2.82 16.41
N ARG A 64 7.12 -3.88 15.70
CA ARG A 64 6.93 -3.81 14.24
C ARG A 64 5.74 -2.94 13.86
N LEU A 65 4.65 -2.99 14.62
CA LEU A 65 3.51 -2.09 14.42
C LEU A 65 3.92 -0.61 14.60
N ALA A 66 4.70 -0.30 15.64
CA ALA A 66 5.20 1.04 15.90
C ALA A 66 6.12 1.53 14.79
N TYR A 67 7.01 0.66 14.27
CA TYR A 67 7.84 0.95 13.10
C TYR A 67 7.01 1.35 11.88
N VAL A 68 5.99 0.55 11.53
CA VAL A 68 5.12 0.82 10.38
C VAL A 68 4.31 2.11 10.58
N ARG A 69 3.79 2.32 11.79
CA ARG A 69 3.06 3.55 12.12
C ARG A 69 3.95 4.78 12.03
N GLU A 70 5.16 4.74 12.58
CA GLU A 70 6.12 5.84 12.47
C GLU A 70 6.48 6.10 10.99
N ALA A 71 6.60 5.07 10.15
CA ALA A 71 6.87 5.24 8.72
C ALA A 71 5.79 6.07 8.00
N LEU A 72 4.53 5.98 8.43
CA LEU A 72 3.40 6.70 7.86
C LEU A 72 3.27 8.15 8.36
N LEU A 73 3.82 8.46 9.52
CA LEU A 73 3.71 9.80 10.10
C LEU A 73 4.53 10.84 9.32
N PRO A 74 4.07 12.11 9.28
CA PRO A 74 4.82 13.20 8.70
C PRO A 74 6.24 13.28 9.28
N PRO A 75 7.25 13.68 8.49
CA PRO A 75 8.61 13.83 9.00
C PRO A 75 8.66 14.91 10.07
N LYS A 76 9.28 14.60 11.22
CA LYS A 76 9.44 15.52 12.37
C LYS A 76 10.27 16.77 12.03
N ARG A 77 11.08 16.71 10.96
CA ARG A 77 11.83 17.85 10.39
C ARG A 77 11.72 17.79 8.87
N LYS A 78 11.38 18.91 8.23
CA LYS A 78 11.53 19.05 6.78
C LYS A 78 13.03 18.98 6.48
N SER A 79 13.48 17.87 5.90
CA SER A 79 14.80 17.78 5.29
C SER A 79 14.95 18.95 4.32
N ARG A 80 16.03 19.74 4.45
CA ARG A 80 16.31 20.87 3.53
C ARG A 80 16.47 20.43 2.07
N HIS A 81 16.47 19.13 1.80
CA HIS A 81 16.70 18.55 0.49
C HIS A 81 15.51 17.74 -0.03
N GLY A 82 14.34 17.79 0.62
CA GLY A 82 13.11 17.13 0.12
C GLY A 82 13.15 15.60 0.12
N VAL A 83 14.30 14.96 0.32
CA VAL A 83 14.43 13.52 0.43
C VAL A 83 13.83 13.06 1.74
N VAL A 84 12.72 12.33 1.65
CA VAL A 84 12.15 11.61 2.78
C VAL A 84 13.07 10.41 3.08
N LEU A 85 13.37 10.21 4.36
CA LEU A 85 14.18 9.08 4.85
C LEU A 85 13.61 7.76 4.30
N MET A 86 14.48 6.82 3.88
CA MET A 86 14.04 5.52 3.32
C MET A 86 13.06 4.78 4.23
N GLU A 87 13.15 5.00 5.54
CA GLU A 87 12.23 4.49 6.57
C GLU A 87 10.76 4.91 6.41
N LYS A 88 10.47 5.91 5.57
CA LYS A 88 9.11 6.43 5.32
C LYS A 88 8.53 5.94 3.99
N TRP A 89 9.31 5.22 3.20
CA TRP A 89 8.86 4.72 1.91
C TRP A 89 7.79 3.64 2.12
N LEU A 90 6.88 3.52 1.15
CA LEU A 90 5.92 2.42 1.16
C LEU A 90 6.69 1.10 0.96
N THR A 91 6.55 0.17 1.91
CA THR A 91 7.11 -1.18 1.80
C THR A 91 5.99 -2.21 1.73
N PHE A 92 5.95 -2.99 0.65
CA PHE A 92 4.92 -4.01 0.48
C PHE A 92 4.91 -5.10 1.56
N PRO A 93 6.05 -5.64 2.03
CA PRO A 93 6.04 -6.66 3.10
C PRO A 93 5.31 -6.21 4.37
N ASP A 94 5.36 -4.92 4.70
CA ASP A 94 4.73 -4.39 5.90
C ASP A 94 3.36 -3.82 5.65
N MET A 95 3.23 -3.06 4.56
CA MET A 95 2.09 -2.19 4.33
C MET A 95 1.11 -2.77 3.31
N GLY A 96 1.46 -3.85 2.59
CA GLY A 96 0.63 -4.41 1.51
C GLY A 96 -0.78 -4.80 1.97
N HIS A 97 -0.91 -5.42 3.15
CA HIS A 97 -2.23 -5.74 3.73
C HIS A 97 -3.02 -4.50 4.15
N ILE A 98 -2.34 -3.44 4.61
CA ILE A 98 -2.99 -2.16 4.93
C ILE A 98 -3.56 -1.55 3.65
N VAL A 99 -2.75 -1.49 2.58
CA VAL A 99 -3.15 -0.96 1.27
C VAL A 99 -4.33 -1.75 0.71
N ALA A 100 -4.25 -3.09 0.73
CA ALA A 100 -5.34 -3.94 0.30
C ALA A 100 -6.63 -3.69 1.09
N SER A 101 -6.51 -3.46 2.39
CA SER A 101 -7.65 -3.19 3.28
C SER A 101 -8.31 -1.84 3.03
N ILE A 102 -7.52 -0.76 2.88
CA ILE A 102 -8.08 0.57 2.60
C ILE A 102 -8.72 0.67 1.21
N LEU A 103 -8.24 -0.13 0.25
CA LEU A 103 -8.82 -0.22 -1.10
C LEU A 103 -10.00 -1.20 -1.18
N GLY A 104 -10.11 -2.13 -0.22
CA GLY A 104 -11.04 -3.25 -0.30
C GLY A 104 -10.78 -4.18 -1.49
N ARG A 105 -9.51 -4.30 -1.93
CA ARG A 105 -9.10 -5.02 -3.15
C ARG A 105 -7.85 -5.85 -2.91
N VAL A 106 -7.63 -6.86 -3.75
CA VAL A 106 -6.36 -7.58 -3.80
C VAL A 106 -5.30 -6.70 -4.46
N VAL A 107 -4.13 -6.60 -3.85
CA VAL A 107 -3.00 -5.82 -4.36
C VAL A 107 -1.85 -6.75 -4.72
N VAL A 108 -1.33 -6.61 -5.94
CA VAL A 108 -0.22 -7.44 -6.44
C VAL A 108 0.99 -6.56 -6.72
N LYS A 109 2.10 -6.82 -6.02
CA LYS A 109 3.40 -6.25 -6.33
C LYS A 109 4.11 -7.16 -7.34
N LEU A 110 4.23 -6.68 -8.57
CA LEU A 110 5.00 -7.36 -9.63
C LEU A 110 6.43 -6.82 -9.67
N THR A 111 7.42 -7.72 -9.66
CA THR A 111 8.84 -7.35 -9.69
C THR A 111 9.65 -8.25 -10.63
N LYS A 112 10.70 -7.67 -11.24
CA LYS A 112 11.76 -8.45 -11.92
C LYS A 112 12.84 -8.92 -10.95
N HIS A 113 12.90 -8.33 -9.76
CA HIS A 113 13.91 -8.56 -8.73
C HIS A 113 13.24 -9.16 -7.49
N GLY A 114 13.58 -10.42 -7.17
CA GLY A 114 12.96 -11.17 -6.08
C GLY A 114 11.59 -11.74 -6.43
N ALA A 115 10.82 -12.07 -5.40
CA ALA A 115 9.47 -12.62 -5.55
C ALA A 115 8.43 -11.50 -5.71
N SER A 116 7.44 -11.75 -6.57
CA SER A 116 6.21 -10.96 -6.60
C SER A 116 5.34 -11.35 -5.40
N GLU A 117 4.59 -10.39 -4.87
CA GLU A 117 3.83 -10.54 -3.62
C GLU A 117 2.36 -10.18 -3.87
N THR A 118 1.44 -10.88 -3.20
CA THR A 118 -0.01 -10.65 -3.30
C THR A 118 -0.58 -10.45 -1.90
N PHE A 119 -1.34 -9.37 -1.73
CA PHE A 119 -1.90 -8.97 -0.45
C PHE A 119 -3.42 -8.93 -0.57
N PHE A 120 -4.09 -9.69 0.30
CA PHE A 120 -5.54 -9.67 0.43
C PHE A 120 -5.95 -8.64 1.48
N SER A 121 -7.10 -8.01 1.24
CA SER A 121 -7.76 -7.17 2.23
C SER A 121 -8.05 -7.98 3.49
N LEU A 122 -7.74 -7.41 4.66
CA LEU A 122 -8.14 -7.96 5.96
C LEU A 122 -9.57 -7.54 6.35
N ARG A 123 -10.19 -6.72 5.49
CA ARG A 123 -11.56 -6.22 5.61
C ARG A 123 -12.41 -6.76 4.47
N GLY A 124 -13.71 -6.73 4.67
CA GLY A 124 -14.68 -7.19 3.70
C GLY A 124 -15.25 -8.55 4.06
N ILE A 125 -16.46 -8.77 3.58
CA ILE A 125 -17.17 -10.03 3.68
C ILE A 125 -16.88 -10.77 2.38
N PRO A 126 -16.56 -12.08 2.41
CA PRO A 126 -16.50 -12.87 1.18
C PRO A 126 -17.77 -12.61 0.37
N PRO A 127 -17.66 -12.38 -0.95
CA PRO A 127 -18.84 -12.22 -1.79
C PRO A 127 -19.80 -13.39 -1.55
N ALA A 128 -21.09 -13.08 -1.33
CA ALA A 128 -22.10 -14.12 -1.13
C ALA A 128 -22.18 -15.07 -2.34
N ASP A 129 -21.86 -14.54 -3.53
CA ASP A 129 -21.60 -15.30 -4.74
C ASP A 129 -20.09 -15.26 -5.05
N PRO A 130 -19.35 -16.37 -4.92
CA PRO A 130 -17.93 -16.47 -5.27
C PRO A 130 -17.60 -16.04 -6.71
N SER A 131 -18.60 -15.99 -7.59
CA SER A 131 -18.48 -15.70 -9.02
C SER A 131 -18.61 -14.21 -9.34
N SER A 132 -19.07 -13.37 -8.40
CA SER A 132 -19.49 -11.99 -8.69
C SER A 132 -18.37 -11.03 -9.08
N HIS A 133 -17.10 -11.43 -8.88
CA HIS A 133 -15.92 -10.64 -9.23
C HIS A 133 -15.02 -11.31 -10.29
N ILE A 134 -15.46 -12.44 -10.86
CA ILE A 134 -14.78 -13.05 -12.00
C ILE A 134 -15.36 -12.38 -13.26
N LEU A 135 -14.70 -11.31 -13.69
CA LEU A 135 -14.89 -10.74 -15.03
C LEU A 135 -14.10 -11.55 -16.07
#